data_AF-F6I3S5-F1
#
_entry.id   AF-F6I3S5-F1
#
_cell.length_a   1.000
_cell.length_b   1.000
_cell.length_c   1.000
_cell.angle_alpha   90.00
_cell.angle_beta   90.00
_cell.angle_gamma   90.00
#
_symmetry.space_group_name_H-M   'P 1'
#
loop_
_entity.id
_entity.type
_entity.pdbx_description
1 polymer ?
#
loop_
_entity_poly.entity_id
_entity_poly.type
_entity_poly.pdbx_seq_one_letter_code
_entity_poly.pdbx_strand_id
1 'polypeptide(L)'
;MLALSEQRKGIKILSEREFLYKILGEVIKAGATTLNIPDTVGYTVPNEFGQLIADIKSNTPGIENVIISTHCQNDLGLSTANTIAGACAGARQVEVTINGIGERAGNASLEEPEYGEAGSLLGGELEP
;
A
#
# COMPACT_ATOMS: atom_id res chain seq x y z
N MET A 1 -12.57 -26.84 -8.04
CA MET A 1 -12.30 -27.29 -6.65
C MET A 1 -11.79 -26.07 -5.88
N LEU A 2 -12.71 -25.12 -5.64
CA LEU A 2 -13.24 -24.75 -4.31
C LEU A 2 -12.28 -23.86 -3.51
N ALA A 3 -12.51 -22.53 -3.56
CA ALA A 3 -12.47 -21.68 -2.38
C ALA A 3 -13.23 -20.37 -2.66
N LEU A 4 -14.41 -20.25 -2.05
CA LEU A 4 -14.95 -18.95 -1.67
C LEU A 4 -13.91 -18.28 -0.76
N SER A 5 -13.29 -17.16 -1.13
CA SER A 5 -12.47 -16.39 -0.18
C SER A 5 -12.64 -14.88 -0.35
N GLU A 6 -13.47 -14.33 0.52
CA GLU A 6 -13.42 -12.97 1.07
C GLU A 6 -13.59 -11.77 0.10
N GLN A 7 -14.48 -10.87 0.52
CA GLN A 7 -14.94 -9.69 -0.21
C GLN A 7 -13.82 -8.62 -0.33
N ARG A 8 -12.86 -8.81 -1.25
CA ARG A 8 -11.85 -7.81 -1.59
C ARG A 8 -12.49 -6.71 -2.46
N LYS A 9 -12.63 -5.49 -1.94
CA LYS A 9 -13.08 -4.31 -2.71
C LYS A 9 -11.91 -3.35 -2.89
N GLY A 10 -11.38 -3.23 -4.11
CA GLY A 10 -10.32 -2.26 -4.43
C GLY A 10 -10.90 -0.87 -4.71
N ILE A 11 -10.27 0.19 -4.18
CA ILE A 11 -10.69 1.59 -4.36
C ILE A 11 -9.53 2.39 -4.97
N LYS A 12 -9.80 3.14 -6.04
CA LYS A 12 -8.79 3.85 -6.83
C LYS A 12 -8.36 5.18 -6.17
N ILE A 13 -7.05 5.48 -6.22
CA ILE A 13 -6.42 6.64 -5.57
C ILE A 13 -6.83 8.01 -6.16
N LEU A 14 -7.26 8.09 -7.41
CA LEU A 14 -7.61 9.37 -8.09
C LEU A 14 -8.93 10.01 -7.62
N SER A 15 -9.54 9.50 -6.56
CA SER A 15 -10.75 10.08 -5.99
C SER A 15 -10.43 11.27 -5.08
N GLU A 16 -11.37 12.21 -4.96
CA GLU A 16 -11.29 13.26 -3.94
C GLU A 16 -11.10 12.63 -2.56
N ARG A 17 -10.16 13.16 -1.77
CA ARG A 17 -9.71 12.54 -0.51
C ARG A 17 -10.86 12.30 0.47
N GLU A 18 -11.79 13.26 0.59
CA GLU A 18 -12.95 13.12 1.47
C GLU A 18 -13.90 12.00 1.01
N PHE A 19 -14.11 11.88 -0.31
CA PHE A 19 -14.90 10.80 -0.88
C PHE A 19 -14.24 9.44 -0.63
N LEU A 20 -12.91 9.37 -0.77
CA LEU A 20 -12.12 8.17 -0.49
C LEU A 20 -12.32 7.69 0.96
N TYR A 21 -12.17 8.56 1.96
CA TYR A 21 -12.34 8.17 3.36
C TYR A 21 -13.77 7.74 3.66
N LYS A 22 -14.75 8.43 3.06
CA LYS A 22 -16.17 8.08 3.21
C LYS A 22 -16.45 6.69 2.65
N ILE A 23 -16.04 6.40 1.40
CA ILE A 23 -16.32 5.11 0.78
C ILE A 23 -15.58 3.97 1.49
N LEU A 24 -14.34 4.22 1.96
CA LEU A 24 -13.60 3.27 2.78
C LEU A 24 -14.35 2.96 4.08
N GLY A 25 -14.85 3.99 4.79
CA GLY A 25 -15.68 3.81 5.98
C GLY A 25 -16.95 3.00 5.71
N GLU A 26 -17.64 3.24 4.59
CA GLU A 26 -18.83 2.47 4.22
C GLU A 26 -18.52 1.01 3.89
N VAL A 27 -17.39 0.70 3.24
CA VAL A 27 -17.03 -0.71 2.98
C VAL A 27 -16.58 -1.44 4.25
N ILE A 28 -15.96 -0.75 5.21
CA ILE A 28 -15.67 -1.30 6.54
C ILE A 28 -16.99 -1.66 7.24
N LYS A 29 -17.97 -0.75 7.26
CA LYS A 29 -19.31 -1.02 7.82
C LYS A 29 -20.00 -2.21 7.14
N ALA A 30 -19.76 -2.40 5.84
CA ALA A 30 -20.27 -3.53 5.09
C ALA A 30 -19.53 -4.85 5.38
N GLY A 31 -18.52 -4.85 6.27
CA GLY A 31 -17.79 -6.03 6.72
C GLY A 31 -16.46 -6.29 6.00
N ALA A 32 -15.90 -5.30 5.30
CA ALA A 32 -14.54 -5.44 4.78
C ALA A 32 -13.54 -5.56 5.94
N THR A 33 -12.64 -6.54 5.89
CA THR A 33 -11.57 -6.76 6.87
C THR A 33 -10.20 -6.31 6.36
N THR A 34 -10.08 -6.06 5.05
CA THR A 34 -8.87 -5.60 4.39
C THR A 34 -9.23 -4.60 3.30
N LEU A 35 -8.52 -3.47 3.27
CA LEU A 35 -8.67 -2.40 2.28
C LEU A 35 -7.42 -2.37 1.40
N ASN A 36 -7.57 -2.69 0.13
CA ASN A 36 -6.47 -2.62 -0.83
C ASN A 36 -6.40 -1.23 -1.46
N ILE A 37 -5.25 -0.57 -1.33
CA ILE A 37 -4.95 0.76 -1.83
C ILE A 37 -3.90 0.65 -2.94
N PRO A 38 -4.34 0.60 -4.21
CA PRO A 38 -3.44 0.42 -5.35
C PRO A 38 -2.92 1.74 -5.93
N ASP A 39 -1.60 1.87 -6.14
CA ASP A 39 -1.04 2.82 -7.11
C ASP A 39 -1.32 2.32 -8.52
N THR A 40 -2.56 2.51 -8.97
CA THR A 40 -3.02 1.98 -10.26
C THR A 40 -2.29 2.54 -11.46
N VAL A 41 -1.77 3.78 -11.36
CA VAL A 41 -1.12 4.45 -12.49
C VAL A 41 0.39 4.21 -12.46
N GLY A 42 0.98 4.02 -11.28
CA GLY A 42 2.43 3.81 -11.12
C GLY A 42 3.25 5.10 -11.15
N TYR A 43 2.60 6.26 -10.94
CA TYR A 43 3.25 7.58 -10.98
C TYR A 43 3.38 8.24 -9.60
N THR A 44 2.99 7.55 -8.52
CA THR A 44 3.21 8.12 -7.18
C THR A 44 4.67 7.99 -6.78
N VAL A 45 5.17 8.98 -6.04
CA VAL A 45 6.49 8.89 -5.41
C VAL A 45 6.35 8.48 -3.94
N PRO A 46 7.40 7.91 -3.32
CA PRO A 46 7.28 7.28 -2.00
C PRO A 46 6.70 8.19 -0.91
N ASN A 47 7.12 9.45 -0.87
CA ASN A 47 6.61 10.41 0.11
C ASN A 47 5.11 10.71 -0.07
N GLU A 48 4.64 10.83 -1.31
CA GLU A 48 3.22 11.07 -1.61
C GLU A 48 2.37 9.84 -1.28
N PHE A 49 2.87 8.65 -1.62
CA PHE A 49 2.18 7.40 -1.35
C PHE A 49 2.11 7.10 0.16
N GLY A 50 3.22 7.29 0.88
CA GLY A 50 3.26 7.18 2.33
C GLY A 50 2.30 8.17 3.01
N GLN A 51 2.28 9.43 2.57
CA GLN A 51 1.35 10.43 3.09
C GLN A 51 -0.11 10.03 2.85
N LEU A 52 -0.44 9.50 1.66
CA LEU A 52 -1.78 9.00 1.37
C LEU A 52 -2.20 7.89 2.33
N ILE A 53 -1.32 6.91 2.60
CA ILE A 53 -1.62 5.83 3.54
C ILE A 53 -1.81 6.36 4.96
N ALA A 54 -0.97 7.29 5.39
CA ALA A 54 -1.11 7.96 6.69
C ALA A 54 -2.45 8.72 6.78
N ASP A 55 -2.83 9.46 5.73
CA ASP A 55 -4.07 10.20 5.71
C ASP A 55 -5.30 9.29 5.71
N ILE A 56 -5.27 8.17 4.98
CA ILE A 56 -6.33 7.15 5.04
C ILE A 56 -6.47 6.62 6.47
N LYS A 57 -5.34 6.30 7.12
CA LYS A 57 -5.30 5.80 8.50
C LYS A 57 -5.80 6.82 9.52
N SER A 58 -5.60 8.11 9.30
CA SER A 58 -6.06 9.15 10.22
C SER A 58 -7.52 9.56 10.01
N ASN A 59 -8.05 9.47 8.78
CA ASN A 59 -9.33 10.09 8.43
C ASN A 59 -10.45 9.09 8.14
N THR A 60 -10.17 7.79 8.00
CA THR A 60 -11.18 6.78 7.67
C THR A 60 -11.84 6.23 8.94
N PRO A 61 -13.17 6.36 9.12
CA PRO A 61 -13.85 5.79 10.28
C PRO A 61 -13.81 4.25 10.28
N GLY A 62 -13.45 3.65 11.41
CA GLY A 62 -13.40 2.20 11.59
C GLY A 62 -12.12 1.53 11.06
N ILE A 63 -11.15 2.32 10.61
CA ILE A 63 -9.89 1.85 10.01
C ILE A 63 -9.06 0.98 10.96
N GLU A 64 -9.21 1.18 12.27
CA GLU A 64 -8.54 0.40 13.32
C GLU A 64 -8.96 -1.08 13.34
N ASN A 65 -10.10 -1.42 12.73
CA ASN A 65 -10.65 -2.78 12.69
C ASN A 65 -10.26 -3.56 11.42
N VAL A 66 -9.47 -2.95 10.53
CA VAL A 66 -9.13 -3.53 9.23
C VAL A 66 -7.65 -3.43 8.92
N ILE A 67 -7.19 -4.23 7.96
CA ILE A 67 -5.81 -4.19 7.46
C ILE A 67 -5.77 -3.30 6.21
N ILE A 68 -4.86 -2.34 6.19
CA ILE A 68 -4.52 -1.62 4.95
C ILE A 68 -3.49 -2.45 4.17
N SER A 69 -3.82 -2.75 2.92
CA SER A 69 -2.96 -3.43 1.96
C SER A 69 -2.52 -2.45 0.88
N THR A 70 -1.24 -2.48 0.49
CA THR A 70 -0.70 -1.68 -0.61
C THR A 70 -0.49 -2.53 -1.85
N HIS A 71 -0.67 -1.94 -3.03
CA HIS A 71 -0.41 -2.58 -4.31
C HIS A 71 0.21 -1.56 -5.27
N CYS A 72 1.52 -1.63 -5.51
CA CYS A 72 2.24 -0.61 -6.28
C CYS A 72 2.68 -1.14 -7.64
N GLN A 73 2.41 -0.35 -8.68
CA GLN A 73 2.84 -0.60 -10.05
C GLN A 73 4.21 0.04 -10.30
N ASN A 74 5.00 -0.56 -11.19
CA ASN A 74 6.42 -0.21 -11.37
C ASN A 74 6.73 0.69 -12.56
N ASP A 75 5.75 1.45 -13.07
CA ASP A 75 5.91 2.29 -14.26
C ASP A 75 7.07 3.29 -14.18
N LEU A 76 7.40 3.77 -12.97
CA LEU A 76 8.55 4.64 -12.70
C LEU A 76 9.77 3.94 -12.09
N GLY A 77 9.75 2.61 -11.90
CA GLY A 77 10.79 1.91 -11.15
C GLY A 77 10.73 2.14 -9.63
N LEU A 78 9.60 2.62 -9.10
CA LEU A 78 9.42 3.02 -7.70
C LEU A 78 8.45 2.12 -6.92
N SER A 79 8.00 0.99 -7.49
CA SER A 79 6.96 0.16 -6.86
C SER A 79 7.38 -0.35 -5.47
N THR A 80 8.62 -0.81 -5.34
CA THR A 80 9.21 -1.29 -4.09
C THR A 80 9.32 -0.16 -3.06
N ALA A 81 9.85 1.00 -3.45
CA ALA A 81 9.96 2.16 -2.56
C ALA A 81 8.59 2.68 -2.08
N ASN A 82 7.59 2.73 -2.97
CA ASN A 82 6.20 3.08 -2.62
C ASN A 82 5.60 2.05 -1.66
N THR A 83 5.86 0.76 -1.89
CA THR A 83 5.37 -0.33 -1.03
C THR A 83 5.95 -0.19 0.39
N ILE A 84 7.26 0.07 0.50
CA ILE A 84 7.94 0.30 1.79
C ILE A 84 7.40 1.56 2.47
N ALA A 85 7.25 2.67 1.74
CA ALA A 85 6.70 3.91 2.29
C ALA A 85 5.27 3.72 2.84
N GLY A 86 4.43 2.97 2.12
CA GLY A 86 3.10 2.61 2.60
C GLY A 86 3.12 1.72 3.84
N ALA A 87 4.03 0.75 3.91
CA ALA A 87 4.23 -0.08 5.10
C ALA A 87 4.67 0.76 6.32
N CYS A 88 5.64 1.67 6.13
CA CYS A 88 6.10 2.62 7.16
C CYS A 88 4.97 3.54 7.65
N ALA A 89 4.06 3.94 6.75
CA ALA A 89 2.90 4.77 7.09
C ALA A 89 1.76 3.99 7.79
N GLY A 90 1.86 2.67 7.90
CA GLY A 90 0.96 1.84 8.69
C GLY A 90 0.15 0.81 7.89
N ALA A 91 0.44 0.60 6.60
CA ALA A 91 -0.02 -0.59 5.91
C ALA A 91 0.58 -1.84 6.53
N ARG A 92 -0.22 -2.91 6.61
CA ARG A 92 0.17 -4.18 7.26
C ARG A 92 0.15 -5.37 6.32
N GLN A 93 -0.23 -5.15 5.07
CA GLN A 93 -0.18 -6.11 4.00
C GLN A 93 0.40 -5.42 2.75
N VAL A 94 1.17 -6.16 1.98
CA VAL A 94 1.74 -5.71 0.72
C VAL A 94 1.40 -6.74 -0.36
N GLU A 95 0.84 -6.29 -1.47
CA GLU A 95 0.60 -7.11 -2.65
C GLU A 95 1.80 -6.95 -3.60
N VAL A 96 2.61 -7.99 -3.65
CA VAL A 96 3.83 -8.09 -4.43
C VAL A 96 3.79 -9.35 -5.28
N THR A 97 4.64 -9.43 -6.30
CA THR A 97 4.78 -10.63 -7.13
C THR A 97 6.22 -11.09 -7.21
N ILE A 98 6.43 -12.39 -7.40
CA ILE A 98 7.76 -12.96 -7.64
C ILE A 98 8.31 -12.33 -8.92
N ASN A 99 9.53 -11.79 -8.87
CA ASN A 99 10.18 -11.11 -10.00
C ASN A 99 9.43 -9.87 -10.50
N GLY A 100 8.53 -9.30 -9.68
CA GLY A 100 7.73 -8.13 -10.06
C GLY A 100 6.81 -8.37 -11.27
N ILE A 101 6.51 -9.62 -11.63
CA ILE A 101 5.66 -9.93 -12.79
C ILE A 101 4.28 -9.31 -12.62
N GLY A 102 3.82 -8.59 -13.64
CA GLY A 102 2.54 -7.87 -13.62
C GLY A 102 2.23 -7.24 -14.96
N GLU A 103 1.10 -6.53 -15.03
CA GLU A 103 0.77 -5.72 -16.19
C GLU A 103 1.78 -4.55 -16.35
N ARG A 104 1.94 -4.06 -17.58
CA ARG A 104 2.83 -2.93 -17.92
C ARG A 104 4.28 -3.17 -17.49
N ALA A 105 4.85 -2.28 -16.67
CA ALA A 105 6.21 -2.39 -16.15
C ALA A 105 6.32 -3.36 -14.96
N GLY A 106 5.22 -3.99 -14.55
CA GLY A 106 5.19 -4.94 -13.45
C GLY A 106 4.73 -4.36 -12.12
N ASN A 107 4.73 -5.21 -11.09
CA ASN A 107 4.38 -4.85 -9.72
C ASN A 107 5.64 -4.68 -8.86
N ALA A 108 5.47 -4.31 -7.59
CA ALA A 108 6.51 -4.46 -6.58
C ALA A 108 6.98 -5.93 -6.49
N SER A 109 8.29 -6.10 -6.53
CA SER A 109 8.93 -7.41 -6.43
C SER A 109 8.93 -7.91 -4.99
N LEU A 110 8.63 -9.20 -4.79
CA LEU A 110 8.69 -9.85 -3.47
C LEU A 110 10.13 -9.98 -2.96
N GLU A 111 11.09 -10.17 -3.86
CA GLU A 111 12.50 -10.39 -3.52
C GLU A 111 13.34 -9.11 -3.46
N GLU A 112 12.77 -7.98 -3.88
CA GLU A 112 13.41 -6.66 -3.86
C GLU A 112 13.19 -5.83 -2.58
N PRO A 113 12.79 -6.30 -1.37
CA PRO A 113 12.84 -5.42 -0.22
C PRO A 113 14.30 -5.14 0.13
N GLU A 114 14.84 -4.10 -0.52
CA GLU A 114 16.22 -3.69 -0.48
C GLU A 114 16.55 -3.25 0.94
N TYR A 115 17.62 -3.83 1.47
CA TYR A 115 18.20 -3.59 2.78
C TYR A 115 18.87 -2.20 2.88
N GLY A 116 18.31 -1.20 2.21
CA GLY A 116 19.03 -0.01 1.74
C GLY A 116 18.29 1.30 1.94
N GLU A 117 17.80 1.59 3.14
CA GLU A 117 17.58 2.98 3.60
C GLU A 117 17.28 3.15 5.10
N ALA A 118 17.22 2.07 5.89
CA ALA A 118 17.20 2.20 7.36
C ALA A 118 18.56 2.68 7.92
N GLY A 119 19.67 2.47 7.19
CA GLY A 119 21.02 2.80 7.67
C GLY A 119 21.51 4.23 7.39
N SER A 120 20.90 4.96 6.45
CA SER A 120 21.33 6.33 6.12
C SER A 120 20.42 7.42 6.73
N LEU A 121 19.19 7.08 7.12
CA LEU A 121 18.24 7.99 7.78
C LEU A 121 18.24 7.89 9.30
N LEU A 122 18.78 6.81 9.87
CA LEU A 122 19.06 6.68 11.29
C LEU A 122 20.56 6.86 11.49
N GLY A 123 20.98 8.07 11.86
CA GLY A 123 22.36 8.39 12.24
C GLY A 123 22.81 7.69 13.54
N GLY A 124 22.71 6.37 13.59
CA GLY A 124 23.22 5.51 14.65
C GLY A 124 24.20 4.53 14.04
N GLU A 125 25.48 4.73 14.34
CA GLU A 125 26.56 3.77 14.10
C GLU A 125 26.14 2.39 14.62
N LEU A 126 26.02 1.41 13.71
CA LEU A 126 26.05 0.01 14.08
C LEU A 126 27.50 -0.44 13.95
N GLU A 127 28.22 -0.36 15.06
CA GLU A 127 29.47 -1.10 15.25
C GLU A 127 29.17 -2.62 15.32
N PRO A 128 30.13 -3.46 14.89
CA PRO A 128 29.92 -4.84 14.45
C PRO A 128 29.60 -5.86 15.56
#